data_AF-A0A422QHJ1-F1
#
_entry.id   AF-A0A422QHJ1-F1
#
_cell.length_a   1.000
_cell.length_b   1.000
_cell.length_c   1.000
_cell.angle_alpha   90.00
_cell.angle_beta   90.00
_cell.angle_gamma   90.00
#
_symmetry.space_group_name_H-M   'P 1'
#
loop_
_entity.id
_entity.type
_entity.pdbx_description
1 polymer ?
#
loop_
_entity_poly.entity_id
_entity_poly.type
_entity_poly.pdbx_seq_one_letter_code
_entity_poly.pdbx_strand_id
1 'polypeptide(L)'
;MHKLTRRNFLLAGLAAGGALLIGWGAQPPRQRLHPSRPLALAGDEVALNGWVALAPDGTVSVVVPRSEMGQGVHTALPMLVAEELDVGLDAVRVIAPPIDKIYANVTVLSENLPFHPDDGGHTAQGAQWLMAKIGRELGIMFTGGSSSVRDAWLPMREAGAVARAMLVKAAAQEWGARVEDCRTEDGFVIHVDGRSAGYGALAQRAAQAGAGLTARDVRLKKAKDFRLIGKPLPRLDSRAKSDG
;
A
#
# COMPACT_ATOMS: atom_id res chain seq x y z
N MET A 1 24.44 30.79 -39.47
CA MET A 1 24.55 29.81 -38.36
C MET A 1 25.14 30.52 -37.15
N HIS A 2 24.34 30.84 -36.12
CA HIS A 2 24.89 31.39 -34.88
C HIS A 2 25.77 30.33 -34.21
N LYS A 3 27.07 30.60 -34.05
CA LYS A 3 27.98 29.73 -33.30
C LYS A 3 27.55 29.76 -31.84
N LEU A 4 27.11 28.61 -31.31
CA LEU A 4 26.90 28.42 -29.87
C LEU A 4 28.22 28.70 -29.13
N THR A 5 28.24 29.77 -28.33
CA THR A 5 29.39 30.06 -27.47
C THR A 5 29.37 29.12 -26.27
N ARG A 6 30.54 28.75 -25.75
CA ARG A 6 30.67 27.90 -24.54
C ARG A 6 29.83 28.42 -23.38
N ARG A 7 29.77 29.75 -23.21
CA ARG A 7 28.93 30.44 -22.22
C ARG A 7 27.44 30.16 -22.43
N ASN A 8 26.93 30.32 -23.65
CA ASN A 8 25.52 30.08 -23.94
C ASN A 8 25.16 28.60 -23.81
N PHE A 9 26.07 27.70 -24.16
CA PHE A 9 25.90 26.27 -23.93
C PHE A 9 25.81 25.94 -22.42
N LEU A 10 26.72 26.49 -21.60
CA LEU A 10 26.69 26.30 -20.15
C LEU A 10 25.42 26.88 -19.52
N LEU A 11 25.04 28.10 -19.89
CA LEU A 11 23.82 28.74 -19.37
C LEU A 11 22.55 28.00 -19.79
N ALA A 12 22.48 27.55 -21.04
CA ALA A 12 21.35 26.75 -21.53
C ALA A 12 21.27 25.39 -20.82
N GLY A 13 22.40 24.72 -20.59
CA GLY A 13 22.47 23.47 -19.83
C GLY A 13 22.03 23.64 -18.38
N LEU A 14 22.46 24.73 -17.72
CA LEU A 14 22.05 25.05 -16.35
C LEU A 14 20.55 25.34 -16.25
N ALA A 15 19.99 26.09 -17.21
CA ALA A 15 18.57 26.39 -17.27
C ALA A 15 17.73 25.12 -17.51
N ALA A 16 18.11 24.28 -18.48
CA ALA A 16 17.42 23.03 -18.78
C ALA A 16 17.50 22.04 -17.60
N GLY A 17 18.68 21.89 -16.99
CA GLY A 17 18.87 21.05 -15.80
C GLY A 17 18.07 21.55 -14.61
N GLY A 18 18.07 22.86 -14.35
CA GLY A 18 17.28 23.48 -13.28
C GLY A 18 15.77 23.27 -13.47
N ALA A 19 15.27 23.48 -14.70
CA ALA A 19 13.86 23.25 -15.02
C ALA A 19 13.46 21.78 -14.83
N LEU A 20 14.32 20.83 -15.22
CA LEU A 20 14.08 19.41 -15.00
C LEU A 20 14.03 19.04 -13.51
N LEU A 21 14.94 19.59 -12.69
CA LEU A 21 14.96 19.36 -11.24
C LEU A 21 13.72 19.93 -10.54
N ILE A 22 13.29 21.14 -10.91
CA ILE A 22 12.06 21.75 -10.40
C ILE A 22 10.84 20.93 -10.83
N GLY A 23 10.79 20.55 -12.11
CA GLY A 23 9.72 19.72 -12.67
C GLY A 23 9.62 18.37 -11.95
N TRP A 24 10.74 17.65 -11.81
CA TRP A 24 10.78 16.40 -11.05
C TRP A 24 10.42 16.63 -9.58
N GLY A 25 10.90 17.71 -8.97
CA GLY A 25 10.59 18.07 -7.59
C GLY A 25 9.09 18.27 -7.33
N ALA A 26 8.41 18.96 -8.24
CA ALA A 26 6.97 19.24 -8.16
C ALA A 26 6.08 18.01 -8.46
N GLN A 27 6.60 16.95 -9.11
CA GLN A 27 5.83 15.72 -9.31
C GLN A 27 5.53 15.04 -7.97
N PRO A 28 4.32 14.49 -7.77
CA PRO A 28 4.02 13.72 -6.58
C PRO A 28 4.95 12.50 -6.50
N PRO A 29 5.34 12.07 -5.29
CA PRO A 29 6.13 10.87 -5.14
C PRO A 29 5.35 9.65 -5.65
N ARG A 30 6.08 8.65 -6.17
CA ARG A 30 5.50 7.47 -6.83
C ARG A 30 4.43 6.82 -5.95
N GLN A 31 3.30 6.49 -6.56
CA GLN A 31 2.21 5.73 -5.94
C GLN A 31 2.72 4.31 -5.57
N ARG A 32 2.15 3.73 -4.51
CA ARG A 32 2.57 2.40 -4.02
C ARG A 32 1.49 1.33 -4.19
N LEU A 33 0.36 1.60 -4.85
CA LEU A 33 -0.78 0.70 -4.91
C LEU A 33 -0.85 -0.13 -6.20
N HIS A 34 -0.40 0.39 -7.33
CA HIS A 34 -0.47 -0.26 -8.63
C HIS A 34 0.91 -0.83 -8.99
N PRO A 35 1.05 -2.16 -9.11
CA PRO A 35 2.32 -2.76 -9.46
C PRO A 35 2.55 -2.61 -10.98
N SER A 36 3.82 -2.58 -11.39
CA SER A 36 4.20 -2.66 -12.81
C SER A 36 4.12 -4.08 -13.37
N ARG A 37 4.01 -5.09 -12.51
CA ARG A 37 3.83 -6.50 -12.88
C ARG A 37 2.60 -7.08 -12.18
N PRO A 38 1.85 -7.99 -12.82
CA PRO A 38 0.73 -8.64 -12.16
C PRO A 38 1.21 -9.45 -10.95
N LEU A 39 0.34 -9.57 -9.94
CA LEU A 39 0.60 -10.44 -8.80
C LEU A 39 0.58 -11.90 -9.25
N ALA A 40 1.44 -12.72 -8.65
CA ALA A 40 1.42 -14.16 -8.83
C ALA A 40 0.31 -14.75 -7.94
N LEU A 41 -0.91 -14.77 -8.46
CA LEU A 41 -2.09 -15.22 -7.74
C LEU A 41 -2.36 -16.71 -7.98
N ALA A 42 -3.05 -17.34 -7.02
CA ALA A 42 -3.45 -18.74 -7.15
C ALA A 42 -4.90 -18.84 -7.67
N GLY A 43 -5.13 -19.69 -8.66
CA GLY A 43 -6.47 -19.98 -9.18
C GLY A 43 -7.21 -18.73 -9.66
N ASP A 44 -8.41 -18.53 -9.13
CA ASP A 44 -9.41 -17.58 -9.63
C ASP A 44 -9.39 -16.25 -8.85
N GLU A 45 -8.28 -15.98 -8.15
CA GLU A 45 -8.12 -14.77 -7.36
C GLU A 45 -8.08 -13.50 -8.20
N VAL A 46 -8.67 -12.44 -7.65
CA VAL A 46 -8.72 -11.12 -8.29
C VAL A 46 -7.88 -10.14 -7.49
N ALA A 47 -6.86 -9.57 -8.12
CA ALA A 47 -6.10 -8.45 -7.55
C ALA A 47 -6.98 -7.18 -7.50
N LEU A 48 -7.12 -6.61 -6.32
CA LEU A 48 -7.72 -5.28 -6.16
C LEU A 48 -6.65 -4.19 -6.29
N ASN A 49 -5.45 -4.47 -5.80
CA ASN A 49 -4.28 -3.63 -5.98
C ASN A 49 -3.01 -4.49 -5.82
N GLY A 50 -1.83 -3.87 -5.79
CA GLY A 50 -0.54 -4.53 -5.64
C GLY A 50 -0.26 -5.12 -4.27
N TRP A 51 -1.16 -5.00 -3.29
CA TRP A 51 -0.98 -5.60 -1.97
C TRP A 51 -2.06 -6.59 -1.61
N VAL A 52 -3.22 -6.52 -2.26
CA VAL A 52 -4.43 -7.24 -1.87
C VAL A 52 -5.05 -7.90 -3.09
N ALA A 53 -5.27 -9.21 -2.99
CA ALA A 53 -6.12 -9.98 -3.86
C ALA A 53 -7.17 -10.75 -3.06
N LEU A 54 -8.27 -11.09 -3.69
CA LEU A 54 -9.38 -11.81 -3.09
C LEU A 54 -9.68 -13.07 -3.88
N ALA A 55 -9.83 -14.19 -3.18
CA ALA A 55 -10.35 -15.42 -3.74
C ALA A 55 -11.89 -15.43 -3.73
N PRO A 56 -12.53 -16.26 -4.59
CA PRO A 56 -13.98 -16.40 -4.60
C PRO A 56 -14.59 -16.85 -3.26
N ASP A 57 -13.83 -17.59 -2.45
CA ASP A 57 -14.26 -18.07 -1.12
C ASP A 57 -14.14 -17.00 -0.01
N GLY A 58 -13.64 -15.81 -0.32
CA GLY A 58 -13.42 -14.72 0.63
C GLY A 58 -12.01 -14.68 1.25
N THR A 59 -11.12 -15.60 0.89
CA THR A 59 -9.71 -15.54 1.32
C THR A 59 -9.05 -14.26 0.82
N VAL A 60 -8.34 -13.57 1.70
CA VAL A 60 -7.60 -12.34 1.41
C VAL A 60 -6.13 -12.65 1.26
N SER A 61 -5.63 -12.63 0.03
CA SER A 61 -4.20 -12.77 -0.25
C SER A 61 -3.50 -11.43 -0.09
N VAL A 62 -2.56 -11.35 0.85
CA VAL A 62 -1.79 -10.15 1.19
C VAL A 62 -0.32 -10.31 0.81
N VAL A 63 0.20 -9.37 0.04
CA VAL A 63 1.60 -9.32 -0.35
C VAL A 63 2.46 -8.80 0.80
N VAL A 64 3.46 -9.57 1.21
CA VAL A 64 4.40 -9.18 2.28
C VAL A 64 5.83 -9.10 1.74
N PRO A 65 6.37 -7.90 1.48
CA PRO A 65 7.68 -7.75 0.86
C PRO A 65 8.85 -7.71 1.85
N ARG A 66 8.72 -8.48 2.93
CA ARG A 66 9.70 -8.55 4.01
C ARG A 66 9.98 -10.01 4.32
N SER A 67 11.26 -10.35 4.39
CA SER A 67 11.72 -11.63 4.91
C SER A 67 11.36 -11.76 6.39
N GLU A 68 10.89 -12.94 6.76
CA GLU A 68 10.47 -13.31 8.10
C GLU A 68 11.53 -14.24 8.71
N MET A 69 12.06 -13.86 9.88
CA MET A 69 13.15 -14.54 10.59
C MET A 69 12.88 -14.71 12.11
N GLY A 70 11.63 -14.54 12.56
CA GLY A 70 11.20 -14.68 13.94
C GLY A 70 10.53 -13.43 14.53
N GLN A 71 10.66 -12.29 13.85
CA GLN A 71 10.13 -10.99 14.28
C GLN A 71 8.60 -10.84 14.10
N GLY A 72 7.97 -11.69 13.29
CA GLY A 72 6.52 -11.68 13.10
C GLY A 72 5.99 -10.66 12.07
N VAL A 73 6.81 -10.24 11.09
CA VAL A 73 6.35 -9.39 9.98
C VAL A 73 5.30 -10.09 9.11
N HIS A 74 5.32 -11.41 8.99
CA HIS A 74 4.29 -12.18 8.27
C HIS A 74 2.95 -12.26 9.01
N THR A 75 2.88 -11.75 10.24
CA THR A 75 1.63 -11.57 10.99
C THR A 75 1.28 -10.09 11.11
N ALA A 76 2.24 -9.25 11.49
CA ALA A 76 2.01 -7.82 11.74
C ALA A 76 1.62 -7.04 10.48
N LEU A 77 2.25 -7.35 9.33
CA LEU A 77 1.98 -6.63 8.09
C LEU A 77 0.60 -6.99 7.50
N PRO A 78 0.21 -8.27 7.38
CA PRO A 78 -1.14 -8.60 6.93
C PRO A 78 -2.24 -8.11 7.87
N MET A 79 -1.97 -8.03 9.17
CA MET A 79 -2.91 -7.46 10.14
C MET A 79 -3.31 -6.02 9.81
N LEU A 80 -2.41 -5.22 9.23
CA LEU A 80 -2.72 -3.84 8.81
C LEU A 80 -3.78 -3.81 7.70
N VAL A 81 -3.67 -4.75 6.74
CA VAL A 81 -4.64 -4.88 5.65
C VAL A 81 -5.94 -5.46 6.17
N ALA A 82 -5.87 -6.52 6.99
CA ALA A 82 -7.02 -7.17 7.60
C ALA A 82 -7.86 -6.20 8.43
N GLU A 83 -7.18 -5.36 9.23
CA GLU A 83 -7.79 -4.29 10.00
C GLU A 83 -8.58 -3.35 9.09
N GLU A 84 -7.98 -2.86 8.02
CA GLU A 84 -8.67 -1.96 7.10
C GLU A 84 -9.73 -2.68 6.26
N LEU A 85 -9.69 -4.00 6.10
CA LEU A 85 -10.72 -4.76 5.37
C LEU A 85 -11.86 -5.25 6.26
N ASP A 86 -11.81 -5.07 7.58
CA ASP A 86 -12.79 -5.66 8.50
C ASP A 86 -12.90 -7.19 8.34
N VAL A 87 -11.76 -7.87 8.21
CA VAL A 87 -11.67 -9.34 8.15
C VAL A 87 -10.87 -9.88 9.31
N GLY A 88 -11.19 -11.11 9.73
CA GLY A 88 -10.36 -11.86 10.66
C GLY A 88 -9.00 -12.19 10.05
N LEU A 89 -7.97 -12.32 10.89
CA LEU A 89 -6.62 -12.67 10.42
C LEU A 89 -6.55 -14.10 9.87
N ASP A 90 -7.45 -14.97 10.30
CA ASP A 90 -7.66 -16.33 9.80
C ASP A 90 -8.13 -16.40 8.34
N ALA A 91 -8.76 -15.33 7.83
CA ALA A 91 -9.11 -15.21 6.41
C ALA A 91 -7.92 -14.78 5.53
N VAL A 92 -6.76 -14.47 6.12
CA VAL A 92 -5.63 -13.87 5.42
C VAL A 92 -4.57 -14.90 5.07
N ARG A 93 -4.14 -14.89 3.81
CA ARG A 93 -2.99 -15.67 3.32
C ARG A 93 -1.86 -14.73 2.90
N VAL A 94 -0.64 -15.04 3.31
CA VAL A 94 0.55 -14.31 2.88
C VAL A 94 1.01 -14.83 1.52
N ILE A 95 1.26 -13.92 0.58
CA ILE A 95 1.88 -14.23 -0.72
C ILE A 95 3.17 -13.42 -0.92
N ALA A 96 4.10 -14.00 -1.68
CA ALA A 96 5.36 -13.36 -2.00
C ALA A 96 5.15 -12.20 -3.01
N PRO A 97 5.88 -11.08 -2.86
CA PRO A 97 5.81 -9.98 -3.83
C PRO A 97 6.48 -10.36 -5.16
N PRO A 98 6.02 -9.85 -6.30
CA PRO A 98 6.89 -9.71 -7.46
C PRO A 98 7.98 -8.67 -7.17
N ILE A 99 9.08 -8.71 -7.94
CA ILE A 99 10.08 -7.64 -7.89
C ILE A 99 9.47 -6.37 -8.48
N ASP A 100 9.18 -5.39 -7.62
CA ASP A 100 8.56 -4.12 -7.97
C ASP A 100 8.95 -2.99 -7.01
N LYS A 101 9.03 -1.76 -7.53
CA LYS A 101 9.41 -0.57 -6.75
C LYS A 101 8.38 -0.19 -5.69
N ILE A 102 7.11 -0.58 -5.85
CA ILE A 102 6.06 -0.26 -4.86
C ILE A 102 6.35 -0.88 -3.47
N TYR A 103 7.15 -1.96 -3.45
CA TYR A 103 7.54 -2.72 -2.27
C TYR A 103 8.87 -2.27 -1.63
N ALA A 104 9.47 -1.20 -2.16
CA ALA A 104 10.73 -0.67 -1.65
C ALA A 104 10.66 -0.38 -0.15
N ASN A 105 11.75 -0.61 0.57
CA ASN A 105 11.93 -0.15 1.93
C ASN A 105 12.64 1.21 1.90
N VAL A 106 11.88 2.29 1.95
CA VAL A 106 12.44 3.64 1.81
C VAL A 106 12.95 4.18 3.14
N THR A 107 12.40 3.69 4.26
CA THR A 107 12.78 4.11 5.61
C THR A 107 14.26 3.85 5.91
N VAL A 108 14.82 2.73 5.43
CA VAL A 108 16.25 2.41 5.59
C VAL A 108 17.16 3.49 5.00
N LEU A 109 16.75 4.10 3.88
CA LEU A 109 17.56 5.15 3.26
C LEU A 109 17.48 6.47 4.04
N SER A 110 16.30 6.81 4.55
CA SER A 110 16.12 8.04 5.34
C SER A 110 16.79 8.00 6.71
N GLU A 111 16.97 6.82 7.31
CA GLU A 111 17.60 6.68 8.63
C GLU A 111 19.11 6.93 8.63
N ASN A 112 19.76 6.90 7.46
CA ASN A 112 21.18 7.20 7.32
C ASN A 112 21.48 8.71 7.20
N LEU A 113 20.45 9.56 7.27
CA LEU A 113 20.64 11.00 7.23
C LEU A 113 21.23 11.51 8.56
N PRO A 114 22.06 12.56 8.54
CA PRO A 114 22.61 13.20 9.74
C PRO A 114 21.58 14.08 10.46
N PHE A 115 20.32 13.62 10.52
CA PHE A 115 19.20 14.29 11.16
C PHE A 115 18.47 13.28 12.04
N HIS A 116 17.97 13.73 13.20
CA HIS A 116 17.13 12.86 14.03
C HIS A 116 15.81 12.57 13.28
N PRO A 117 15.23 11.36 13.37
CA PRO A 117 13.94 11.05 12.72
C PRO A 117 12.81 11.99 13.10
N ASP A 118 12.83 12.50 14.33
CA ASP A 118 11.84 13.45 14.86
C ASP A 118 12.23 14.93 14.67
N ASP A 119 13.28 15.22 13.90
CA ASP A 119 13.67 16.60 13.59
C ASP A 119 12.64 17.25 12.66
N GLY A 120 11.86 18.15 13.23
CA GLY A 120 10.83 18.92 12.53
C GLY A 120 11.36 20.12 11.74
N GLY A 121 12.68 20.36 11.69
CA GLY A 121 13.26 21.46 10.93
C GLY A 121 12.96 21.38 9.43
N HIS A 122 12.72 22.51 8.77
CA HIS A 122 12.43 22.54 7.33
C HIS A 122 13.54 21.90 6.46
N THR A 123 14.80 21.99 6.91
CA THR A 123 15.96 21.34 6.28
C THR A 123 15.89 19.82 6.39
N ALA A 124 15.61 19.29 7.58
CA ALA A 124 15.46 17.86 7.84
C ALA A 124 14.29 17.28 7.04
N GLN A 125 13.11 17.93 7.07
CA GLN A 125 11.95 17.51 6.28
C GLN A 125 12.23 17.49 4.78
N GLY A 126 12.90 18.51 4.25
CA GLY A 126 13.29 18.58 2.83
C GLY A 126 14.24 17.46 2.43
N ALA A 127 15.26 17.18 3.27
CA ALA A 127 16.21 16.09 3.04
C ALA A 127 15.53 14.70 3.12
N GLN A 128 14.69 14.47 4.13
CA GLN A 128 13.92 13.24 4.28
C GLN A 128 12.96 13.02 3.10
N TRP A 129 12.24 14.06 2.67
CA TRP A 129 11.37 14.00 1.49
C TRP A 129 12.16 13.64 0.22
N LEU A 130 13.32 14.27 0.01
CA LEU A 130 14.17 14.00 -1.15
C LEU A 130 14.68 12.55 -1.14
N MET A 131 15.18 12.07 0.01
CA MET A 131 15.67 10.70 0.15
C MET A 131 14.54 9.68 -0.01
N ALA A 132 13.36 9.94 0.53
CA ALA A 132 12.20 9.08 0.31
C ALA A 132 11.84 9.01 -1.19
N LYS A 133 11.91 10.14 -1.91
CA LYS A 133 11.62 10.20 -3.35
C LYS A 133 12.64 9.42 -4.17
N ILE A 134 13.93 9.57 -3.87
CA ILE A 134 15.01 8.78 -4.50
C ILE A 134 14.85 7.29 -4.16
N GLY A 135 14.59 6.96 -2.90
CA GLY A 135 14.41 5.58 -2.43
C GLY A 135 13.28 4.84 -3.15
N ARG A 136 12.15 5.52 -3.37
CA ARG A 136 11.03 4.96 -4.17
C ARG A 136 11.44 4.66 -5.61
N GLU A 137 12.35 5.44 -6.19
CA GLU A 137 12.84 5.19 -7.56
C GLU A 137 13.93 4.12 -7.63
N LEU A 138 14.72 3.93 -6.57
CA LEU A 138 15.70 2.84 -6.50
C LEU A 138 15.03 1.47 -6.33
N GLY A 139 13.88 1.40 -5.65
CA GLY A 139 13.09 0.17 -5.60
C GLY A 139 13.67 -0.95 -4.73
N ILE A 140 14.54 -0.63 -3.76
CA ILE A 140 15.28 -1.62 -2.99
C ILE A 140 14.34 -2.35 -2.03
N MET A 141 14.13 -3.65 -2.27
CA MET A 141 13.37 -4.55 -1.40
C MET A 141 14.32 -5.20 -0.40
N PHE A 142 14.20 -4.83 0.87
CA PHE A 142 15.14 -5.26 1.92
C PHE A 142 14.46 -5.28 3.30
N THR A 143 14.89 -6.21 4.15
CA THR A 143 14.51 -6.30 5.58
C THR A 143 15.73 -5.99 6.45
N GLY A 144 15.66 -4.93 7.24
CA GLY A 144 16.69 -4.55 8.20
C GLY A 144 16.44 -3.17 8.81
N GLY A 145 17.30 -2.72 9.73
CA GLY A 145 17.18 -1.39 10.35
C GLY A 145 15.89 -1.16 11.14
N SER A 146 15.23 -2.21 11.64
CA SER A 146 13.94 -2.10 12.36
C SER A 146 12.86 -1.33 11.60
N SER A 147 12.94 -1.35 10.27
CA SER A 147 12.14 -0.48 9.39
C SER A 147 10.91 -1.14 8.81
N SER A 148 10.80 -2.48 8.86
CA SER A 148 9.78 -3.25 8.13
C SER A 148 8.35 -2.78 8.39
N VAL A 149 7.96 -2.66 9.66
CA VAL A 149 6.61 -2.20 10.04
C VAL A 149 6.48 -0.69 9.83
N ARG A 150 7.52 0.09 10.15
CA ARG A 150 7.51 1.56 10.01
C ARG A 150 7.30 2.01 8.56
N ASP A 151 8.02 1.39 7.62
CA ASP A 151 7.90 1.66 6.18
C ASP A 151 6.55 1.23 5.62
N ALA A 152 6.06 0.05 6.02
CA ALA A 152 4.86 -0.56 5.46
C ALA A 152 3.56 -0.11 6.17
N TRP A 153 3.66 0.58 7.31
CA TRP A 153 2.52 1.01 8.13
C TRP A 153 1.45 1.72 7.31
N LEU A 154 1.83 2.81 6.64
CA LEU A 154 0.88 3.60 5.85
C LEU A 154 0.51 2.91 4.52
N PRO A 155 1.45 2.43 3.68
CA PRO A 155 1.11 1.83 2.40
C PRO A 155 0.16 0.63 2.49
N MET A 156 0.35 -0.25 3.47
CA MET A 156 -0.51 -1.43 3.59
C MET A 156 -1.90 -1.07 4.14
N ARG A 157 -1.98 -0.09 5.04
CA ARG A 157 -3.28 0.43 5.48
C ARG A 157 -4.00 1.17 4.36
N GLU A 158 -3.30 1.96 3.56
CA GLU A 158 -3.85 2.58 2.35
C GLU A 158 -4.35 1.52 1.38
N ALA A 159 -3.60 0.45 1.17
CA ALA A 159 -4.01 -0.64 0.29
C ALA A 159 -5.27 -1.36 0.78
N GLY A 160 -5.39 -1.63 2.08
CA GLY A 160 -6.60 -2.19 2.68
C GLY A 160 -7.80 -1.24 2.59
N ALA A 161 -7.61 0.05 2.87
CA ALA A 161 -8.69 1.04 2.81
C ALA A 161 -9.16 1.30 1.37
N VAL A 162 -8.25 1.28 0.39
CA VAL A 162 -8.58 1.37 -1.03
C VAL A 162 -9.37 0.12 -1.46
N ALA A 163 -8.89 -1.07 -1.10
CA ALA A 163 -9.62 -2.31 -1.37
C ALA A 163 -11.03 -2.29 -0.76
N ARG A 164 -11.18 -1.82 0.49
CA ARG A 164 -12.48 -1.62 1.14
C ARG A 164 -13.37 -0.66 0.35
N ALA A 165 -12.84 0.48 -0.07
CA ALA A 165 -13.59 1.45 -0.87
C ALA A 165 -14.03 0.87 -2.23
N MET A 166 -13.17 0.07 -2.88
CA MET A 166 -13.51 -0.65 -4.12
C MET A 166 -14.69 -1.62 -3.92
N LEU A 167 -14.66 -2.38 -2.83
CA LEU A 167 -15.72 -3.35 -2.48
C LEU A 167 -17.05 -2.65 -2.19
N VAL A 168 -17.03 -1.60 -1.35
CA VAL A 168 -18.24 -0.84 -1.01
C VAL A 168 -18.83 -0.19 -2.25
N LYS A 169 -18.00 0.40 -3.11
CA LYS A 169 -18.45 1.00 -4.37
C LYS A 169 -19.06 -0.02 -5.31
N ALA A 170 -18.44 -1.20 -5.45
CA ALA A 170 -18.98 -2.28 -6.27
C ALA A 170 -20.34 -2.78 -5.77
N ALA A 171 -20.49 -2.98 -4.45
CA ALA A 171 -21.76 -3.37 -3.87
C ALA A 171 -22.84 -2.29 -4.06
N ALA A 172 -22.50 -1.02 -3.81
CA ALA A 172 -23.42 0.09 -4.02
C ALA A 172 -23.90 0.17 -5.48
N GLN A 173 -23.00 -0.03 -6.45
CA GLN A 173 -23.34 -0.08 -7.87
C GLN A 173 -24.24 -1.29 -8.20
N GLU A 174 -23.92 -2.47 -7.67
CA GLU A 174 -24.73 -3.68 -7.86
C GLU A 174 -26.14 -3.53 -7.30
N TRP A 175 -26.28 -2.81 -6.20
CA TRP A 175 -27.55 -2.63 -5.49
C TRP A 175 -28.34 -1.38 -5.90
N GLY A 176 -27.78 -0.53 -6.78
CA GLY A 176 -28.35 0.78 -7.10
C GLY A 176 -28.46 1.69 -5.88
N ALA A 177 -27.56 1.53 -4.90
CA ALA A 177 -27.55 2.22 -3.62
C ALA A 177 -26.47 3.30 -3.55
N ARG A 178 -26.50 4.13 -2.49
CA ARG A 178 -25.39 5.05 -2.20
C ARG A 178 -24.31 4.34 -1.40
N VAL A 179 -23.07 4.79 -1.57
CA VAL A 179 -21.89 4.23 -0.86
C VAL A 179 -22.04 4.42 0.65
N GLU A 180 -22.56 5.55 1.09
CA GLU A 180 -22.81 5.85 2.50
C GLU A 180 -23.89 4.98 3.16
N ASP A 181 -24.72 4.29 2.37
CA ASP A 181 -25.73 3.34 2.86
C ASP A 181 -25.15 1.91 2.96
N CYS A 182 -23.85 1.74 2.73
CA CYS A 182 -23.13 0.47 2.81
C CYS A 182 -22.02 0.55 3.87
N ARG A 183 -21.84 -0.53 4.64
CA ARG A 183 -20.72 -0.71 5.58
C ARG A 183 -20.01 -2.04 5.34
N THR A 184 -18.85 -2.21 5.95
CA THR A 184 -18.11 -3.47 5.94
C THR A 184 -18.07 -4.12 7.31
N GLU A 185 -18.18 -5.44 7.33
CA GLU A 185 -18.16 -6.23 8.55
C GLU A 185 -17.85 -7.69 8.21
N ASP A 186 -16.87 -8.28 8.90
CA ASP A 186 -16.50 -9.70 8.85
C ASP A 186 -16.37 -10.30 7.43
N GLY A 187 -15.77 -9.54 6.50
CA GLY A 187 -15.59 -9.97 5.10
C GLY A 187 -16.82 -9.80 4.19
N PHE A 188 -17.81 -9.04 4.63
CA PHE A 188 -19.01 -8.69 3.87
C PHE A 188 -19.13 -7.18 3.71
N VAL A 189 -19.72 -6.77 2.58
CA VAL A 189 -20.37 -5.46 2.47
C VAL A 189 -21.83 -5.66 2.86
N ILE A 190 -22.37 -4.77 3.69
CA ILE A 190 -23.74 -4.82 4.22
C ILE A 190 -24.42 -3.47 3.97
N HIS A 191 -25.57 -3.49 3.34
CA HIS A 191 -26.42 -2.32 3.14
C HIS A 191 -27.33 -2.08 4.37
N VAL A 192 -27.77 -0.84 4.57
CA VAL A 192 -28.66 -0.46 5.69
C VAL A 192 -30.03 -1.16 5.68
N ASP A 193 -30.48 -1.65 4.52
CA ASP A 193 -31.72 -2.43 4.37
C ASP A 193 -31.55 -3.94 4.67
N GLY A 194 -30.33 -4.38 5.01
CA GLY A 194 -30.03 -5.77 5.35
C GLY A 194 -29.46 -6.62 4.22
N ARG A 195 -29.40 -6.12 2.97
CA ARG A 195 -28.68 -6.84 1.88
C ARG A 195 -27.20 -6.96 2.22
N SER A 196 -26.60 -8.10 1.88
CA SER A 196 -25.16 -8.31 2.06
C SER A 196 -24.54 -9.10 0.91
N ALA A 197 -23.25 -8.87 0.68
CA ALA A 197 -22.46 -9.60 -0.29
C ALA A 197 -21.05 -9.84 0.27
N GLY A 198 -20.56 -11.08 0.14
CA GLY A 198 -19.21 -11.44 0.55
C GLY A 198 -18.15 -10.84 -0.38
N TYR A 199 -16.96 -10.58 0.15
CA TYR A 199 -15.88 -9.95 -0.61
C TYR A 199 -15.48 -10.73 -1.86
N GLY A 200 -15.44 -12.07 -1.79
CA GLY A 200 -15.13 -12.92 -2.94
C GLY A 200 -16.11 -12.73 -4.10
N ALA A 201 -17.40 -12.61 -3.81
CA ALA A 201 -18.43 -12.37 -4.83
C ALA A 201 -18.32 -10.98 -5.48
N LEU A 202 -17.84 -9.98 -4.73
CA LEU A 202 -17.66 -8.61 -5.20
C LEU A 202 -16.31 -8.38 -5.90
N ALA A 203 -15.34 -9.29 -5.77
CA ALA A 203 -13.94 -9.06 -6.11
C ALA A 203 -13.74 -8.57 -7.56
N GLN A 204 -14.40 -9.21 -8.53
CA GLN A 204 -14.28 -8.82 -9.94
C GLN A 204 -14.87 -7.43 -10.22
N ARG A 205 -16.05 -7.12 -9.65
CA ARG A 205 -16.67 -5.80 -9.79
C ARG A 205 -15.87 -4.72 -9.06
N ALA A 206 -15.32 -5.03 -7.89
CA ALA A 206 -14.47 -4.15 -7.12
C ALA A 206 -13.21 -3.76 -7.92
N ALA A 207 -12.53 -4.73 -8.55
CA ALA A 207 -11.39 -4.47 -9.42
C ALA A 207 -11.72 -3.49 -10.55
N GLN A 208 -12.91 -3.61 -11.16
CA GLN A 208 -13.38 -2.69 -12.22
C GLN A 208 -13.77 -1.31 -11.66
N ALA A 209 -14.44 -1.26 -10.51
CA ALA A 209 -14.90 -0.02 -9.87
C ALA A 209 -13.75 0.89 -9.39
N GLY A 210 -12.57 0.30 -9.14
CA GLY A 210 -11.38 1.01 -8.65
C GLY A 210 -10.84 2.08 -9.59
N ALA A 211 -11.08 1.97 -10.90
CA ALA A 211 -10.62 2.95 -11.90
C ALA A 211 -11.18 4.37 -11.68
N GLY A 212 -12.32 4.49 -10.97
CA GLY A 212 -12.96 5.78 -10.67
C GLY A 212 -12.91 6.19 -9.21
N LEU A 213 -11.99 5.64 -8.40
CA LEU A 213 -11.81 6.08 -7.02
C LEU A 213 -10.94 7.33 -6.95
N THR A 214 -11.28 8.21 -6.01
CA THR A 214 -10.56 9.43 -5.68
C THR A 214 -10.12 9.39 -4.21
N ALA A 215 -9.25 10.33 -3.83
CA ALA A 215 -8.81 10.47 -2.43
C ALA A 215 -9.96 10.70 -1.43
N ARG A 216 -11.15 11.13 -1.89
CA ARG A 216 -12.31 11.37 -1.02
C ARG A 216 -13.05 10.09 -0.64
N ASP A 217 -12.92 9.06 -1.48
CA ASP A 217 -13.60 7.77 -1.31
C ASP A 217 -12.84 6.86 -0.33
N VAL A 218 -11.55 7.13 -0.14
CA VAL A 218 -10.66 6.33 0.70
C VAL A 218 -10.53 7.00 2.06
N ARG A 219 -10.90 6.28 3.12
CA ARG A 219 -10.72 6.74 4.50
C ARG A 219 -9.97 5.70 5.30
N LEU A 220 -8.88 6.09 5.95
CA LEU A 220 -8.20 5.19 6.89
C LEU A 220 -8.99 5.11 8.20
N LYS A 221 -9.02 3.94 8.84
CA LYS A 221 -9.53 3.81 10.20
C LYS A 221 -8.73 4.67 11.17
N LYS A 222 -9.36 5.15 12.24
CA LYS A 222 -8.64 5.82 13.34
C LYS A 222 -8.22 4.77 14.37
N ALA A 223 -7.21 5.09 15.17
CA ALA A 223 -6.68 4.16 16.17
C ALA A 223 -7.75 3.62 17.13
N LYS A 224 -8.75 4.44 17.47
CA LYS A 224 -9.89 4.07 18.31
C LYS A 224 -10.84 3.04 17.67
N ASP A 225 -10.80 2.90 16.35
CA ASP A 225 -11.67 2.02 15.56
C ASP A 225 -10.95 0.70 15.21
N PHE A 226 -9.71 0.51 15.68
CA PHE A 226 -8.95 -0.71 15.44
C PHE A 226 -9.50 -1.89 16.23
N ARG A 227 -9.67 -3.01 15.54
CA ARG A 227 -10.20 -4.27 16.09
C ARG A 227 -9.13 -5.33 16.27
N LEU A 228 -8.07 -5.32 15.46
CA LEU A 228 -6.95 -6.27 15.46
C LEU A 228 -5.65 -5.62 15.95
N ILE A 229 -5.35 -4.42 15.47
CA ILE A 229 -4.09 -3.72 15.79
C ILE A 229 -4.02 -3.46 17.30
N GLY A 230 -2.89 -3.85 17.91
CA GLY A 230 -2.65 -3.70 19.34
C GLY A 230 -3.15 -4.87 20.20
N LYS A 231 -3.76 -5.90 19.58
CA LYS A 231 -4.17 -7.13 20.29
C LYS A 231 -3.18 -8.27 20.09
N PRO A 232 -3.00 -9.14 21.11
CA PRO A 232 -2.20 -10.35 20.97
C PRO A 232 -2.99 -11.41 20.18
N LEU A 233 -2.70 -11.56 18.88
CA LEU A 233 -3.30 -12.56 18.01
C LEU A 233 -2.31 -13.70 17.72
N PRO A 234 -2.78 -14.93 17.44
CA PRO A 234 -1.93 -16.02 16.98
C PRO A 234 -1.15 -15.62 15.72
N ARG A 235 0.12 -16.04 15.64
CA ARG A 235 0.94 -15.77 14.45
C ARG A 235 0.55 -16.72 13.32
N LEU A 236 0.38 -16.17 12.11
CA LEU A 236 0.03 -16.93 10.91
C LEU A 236 1.07 -17.98 10.54
N ASP A 237 2.34 -17.69 10.81
CA ASP A 237 3.51 -18.47 10.45
C ASP A 237 3.97 -19.43 11.55
N SER A 238 3.36 -19.41 12.74
CA SER A 238 3.79 -20.26 13.87
C SER A 238 3.74 -21.75 13.56
N ARG A 239 2.66 -22.22 12.90
CA ARG A 239 2.48 -23.65 12.60
C ARG A 239 3.57 -24.15 11.67
N ALA A 240 3.69 -23.53 10.49
CA ALA A 240 4.64 -23.89 9.44
C ALA A 240 6.12 -23.85 9.88
N LYS A 241 6.45 -23.10 10.95
CA LYS A 241 7.81 -23.04 11.52
C LYS A 241 8.08 -24.10 12.60
N SER A 242 7.03 -24.74 13.11
CA SER A 242 7.12 -25.67 14.24
C SER A 242 7.03 -27.13 13.79
N ASP A 243 6.42 -27.42 12.64
CA ASP A 243 6.22 -28.78 12.12
C ASP A 243 7.23 -29.23 11.05
N GLY A 244 7.96 -28.31 10.42
CA GLY A 244 9.12 -28.61 9.55
C GLY A 244 8.75 -28.89 8.10
#